data_AF-A0AAN9PJK0-F1
#
_entry.id   AF-A0AAN9PJK0-F1
#
_cell.length_a   1.000
_cell.length_b   1.000
_cell.length_c   1.000
_cell.angle_alpha   90.00
_cell.angle_beta   90.00
_cell.angle_gamma   90.00
#
_symmetry.space_group_name_H-M   'P 1'
#
loop_
_entity.id
_entity.type
_entity.pdbx_description
1 polymer ?
#
loop_
_entity_poly.entity_id
_entity_poly.type
_entity_poly.pdbx_seq_one_letter_code
_entity_poly.pdbx_strand_id
1 'polypeptide(L)'
;MKAAMEPLLYAAGVDLVIAGHVHAYERSKRVYNGGLDPCGAVHITIGDGGNREGLAHRYINPQPKWSEFREASFGHGELKIVNSTHAFWSWNRNDDDESVKADDIWVTSLVSSGCVDQKRHELRSVLMTS
;
A
#
# COMPACT_ATOMS: atom_id res chain seq x y z
N MET A 1 8.56 -4.57 -13.31
CA MET A 1 7.98 -3.29 -12.86
C MET A 1 8.71 -2.74 -11.63
N LYS A 2 8.68 -3.42 -10.47
CA LYS A 2 9.30 -2.96 -9.21
C LYS A 2 10.72 -2.37 -9.38
N ALA A 3 11.67 -3.16 -9.89
CA ALA A 3 13.07 -2.72 -10.03
C ALA A 3 13.27 -1.44 -10.85
N ALA A 4 12.38 -1.16 -11.81
CA ALA A 4 12.48 0.03 -12.66
C ALA A 4 11.79 1.26 -12.04
N MET A 5 10.65 1.06 -11.34
CA MET A 5 9.79 2.16 -10.90
C MET A 5 9.92 2.48 -9.41
N GLU A 6 10.24 1.50 -8.56
CA GLU A 6 10.31 1.66 -7.11
C GLU A 6 11.29 2.75 -6.68
N PRO A 7 12.51 2.88 -7.25
CA PRO A 7 13.42 3.98 -6.89
C PRO A 7 12.83 5.36 -7.21
N LEU A 8 12.17 5.50 -8.36
CA LEU A 8 11.54 6.76 -8.78
C LEU A 8 10.37 7.15 -7.85
N LEU A 9 9.49 6.20 -7.56
CA LEU A 9 8.33 6.42 -6.69
C LEU A 9 8.77 6.68 -5.23
N TYR A 10 9.79 5.98 -4.75
CA TYR A 10 10.37 6.21 -3.44
C TYR A 10 10.92 7.63 -3.34
N ALA A 11 11.74 8.05 -4.32
CA ALA A 11 12.35 9.37 -4.38
C ALA A 11 11.33 10.50 -4.53
N ALA A 12 10.21 10.25 -5.22
CA ALA A 12 9.08 11.17 -5.32
C ALA A 12 8.25 11.28 -4.03
N GLY A 13 8.55 10.48 -3.01
CA GLY A 13 7.85 10.53 -1.72
C GLY A 13 6.42 9.96 -1.77
N VAL A 14 6.18 8.95 -2.60
CA VAL A 14 4.86 8.30 -2.69
C VAL A 14 4.45 7.71 -1.34
N ASP A 15 3.27 8.13 -0.85
CA ASP A 15 2.72 7.66 0.43
C ASP A 15 2.04 6.29 0.32
N LEU A 16 1.24 6.09 -0.73
CA LEU A 16 0.43 4.91 -0.96
C LEU A 16 0.58 4.40 -2.40
N VAL A 17 0.68 3.09 -2.56
CA VAL A 17 0.57 2.39 -3.86
C VAL A 17 -0.63 1.45 -3.78
N ILE A 18 -1.64 1.67 -4.62
CA ILE A 18 -2.85 0.85 -4.67
C ILE A 18 -2.83 0.04 -5.97
N ALA A 19 -2.99 -1.28 -5.87
CA ALA A 19 -2.96 -2.19 -7.01
C ALA A 19 -4.02 -3.30 -6.86
N GLY A 20 -4.43 -3.90 -7.98
CA GLY A 20 -5.31 -5.08 -8.01
C GLY A 20 -4.55 -6.35 -8.37
N HIS A 21 -5.10 -7.11 -9.32
CA HIS A 21 -4.56 -8.36 -9.88
C HIS A 21 -4.65 -9.60 -8.98
N VAL A 22 -4.11 -9.57 -7.75
CA VAL A 22 -4.32 -10.67 -6.81
C VAL A 22 -5.72 -10.57 -6.23
N HIS A 23 -6.53 -11.62 -6.35
CA HIS A 23 -7.92 -11.64 -5.91
C HIS A 23 -8.05 -11.83 -4.39
N ALA A 24 -7.46 -10.92 -3.65
CA ALA A 24 -7.50 -10.84 -2.19
C ALA A 24 -7.14 -9.41 -1.76
N TYR A 25 -7.39 -9.11 -0.49
CA TYR A 25 -6.93 -7.89 0.15
C TYR A 25 -5.60 -8.12 0.89
N GLU A 26 -4.64 -7.20 0.74
CA GLU A 26 -3.41 -7.19 1.54
C GLU A 26 -2.88 -5.76 1.69
N ARG A 27 -2.54 -5.37 2.93
CA ARG A 27 -1.90 -4.09 3.24
C ARG A 27 -0.54 -4.32 3.88
N SER A 28 0.47 -3.62 3.36
CA SER A 28 1.81 -3.66 3.92
C SER A 28 2.02 -2.60 5.00
N LYS A 29 3.10 -2.74 5.78
CA LYS A 29 3.78 -1.62 6.43
C LYS A 29 4.44 -0.72 5.38
N ARG A 30 5.00 0.42 5.79
CA ARG A 30 5.87 1.19 4.91
C ARG A 30 7.12 0.37 4.54
N VAL A 31 7.36 0.24 3.24
CA VAL A 31 8.43 -0.61 2.69
C VAL A 31 9.17 0.06 1.55
N TYR A 32 10.43 -0.33 1.40
CA TYR A 32 11.26 -0.01 0.25
C TYR A 32 12.29 -1.11 0.03
N ASN A 33 12.52 -1.47 -1.24
CA ASN A 33 13.54 -2.44 -1.65
C ASN A 33 13.42 -3.81 -0.92
N GLY A 34 12.19 -4.21 -0.61
CA GLY A 34 11.89 -5.48 0.09
C GLY A 34 12.11 -5.47 1.61
N GLY A 35 12.50 -4.34 2.20
CA GLY A 35 12.64 -4.15 3.64
C GLY A 35 11.59 -3.19 4.22
N LEU A 36 11.46 -3.21 5.55
CA LEU A 36 10.70 -2.18 6.28
C LEU A 36 11.47 -0.87 6.22
N ASP A 37 10.78 0.21 5.86
CA ASP A 37 11.36 1.54 5.77
C ASP A 37 10.29 2.57 6.18
N PRO A 38 10.49 3.35 7.25
CA PRO A 38 9.54 4.39 7.67
C PRO A 38 9.27 5.47 6.62
N CYS A 39 10.18 5.66 5.66
CA CYS A 39 10.02 6.55 4.53
C CYS A 39 9.49 5.85 3.28
N GLY A 40 9.31 4.53 3.30
CA GLY A 40 8.72 3.75 2.21
C GLY A 40 7.23 4.01 2.00
N ALA A 41 6.70 3.53 0.87
CA ALA A 41 5.27 3.58 0.60
C ALA A 41 4.54 2.46 1.36
N VAL A 42 3.28 2.70 1.72
CA VAL A 42 2.35 1.62 2.08
C VAL A 42 1.78 1.05 0.79
N HIS A 43 1.87 -0.25 0.61
CA HIS A 43 1.28 -0.96 -0.53
C HIS A 43 -0.04 -1.59 -0.12
N ILE A 44 -1.07 -1.36 -0.93
CA ILE A 44 -2.40 -1.92 -0.76
C ILE A 44 -2.73 -2.71 -2.02
N THR A 45 -2.96 -4.00 -1.84
CA THR A 45 -3.54 -4.88 -2.85
C THR A 45 -5.03 -4.99 -2.58
N ILE A 46 -5.85 -4.62 -3.57
CA ILE A 46 -7.30 -4.59 -3.53
C ILE A 46 -7.86 -5.15 -4.86
N GLY A 47 -7.50 -6.39 -5.18
CA GLY A 47 -7.95 -7.09 -6.38
C GLY A 47 -9.21 -7.95 -6.17
N ASP A 48 -9.83 -7.82 -5.01
CA ASP A 48 -10.91 -8.60 -4.44
C ASP A 48 -12.32 -8.11 -4.82
N GLY A 49 -12.47 -7.58 -6.04
CA GLY A 49 -13.73 -6.98 -6.50
C GLY A 49 -14.85 -7.95 -6.92
N GLY A 50 -14.69 -9.27 -6.76
CA GLY A 50 -15.77 -10.23 -7.03
C GLY A 50 -15.85 -10.81 -8.46
N ASN A 51 -14.75 -10.84 -9.22
CA ASN A 51 -14.79 -11.44 -10.56
C ASN A 51 -14.94 -12.97 -10.51
N ARG A 52 -15.34 -13.57 -11.64
CA ARG A 52 -15.67 -15.00 -11.77
C ARG A 52 -14.53 -15.99 -11.47
N GLU A 53 -13.27 -15.54 -11.43
CA GLU A 53 -12.13 -16.41 -11.19
C GLU A 53 -12.01 -16.80 -9.70
N GLY A 54 -12.69 -16.07 -8.81
CA GLY A 54 -12.71 -16.36 -7.38
C GLY A 54 -11.50 -15.83 -6.62
N LEU A 55 -11.42 -16.18 -5.33
CA LEU A 55 -10.46 -15.65 -4.36
C LEU A 55 -9.11 -16.38 -4.39
N ALA A 56 -8.04 -15.62 -4.12
CA ALA A 56 -6.68 -16.13 -3.99
C ALA A 56 -6.35 -16.47 -2.53
N HIS A 57 -6.56 -17.73 -2.12
CA HIS A 57 -6.38 -18.16 -0.72
C HIS A 57 -4.94 -18.49 -0.31
N ARG A 58 -4.00 -18.56 -1.26
CA ARG A 58 -2.62 -18.99 -0.98
C ARG A 58 -1.73 -17.79 -0.68
N TYR A 59 -1.21 -17.76 0.54
CA TYR A 59 -0.24 -16.76 0.99
C TYR A 59 1.12 -17.37 1.28
N ILE A 60 2.16 -16.53 1.26
CA ILE A 60 3.48 -16.87 1.78
C ILE A 60 3.37 -17.13 3.29
N ASN A 61 3.93 -18.25 3.74
CA ASN A 61 3.97 -18.62 5.16
C ASN A 61 5.42 -18.92 5.60
N PRO A 62 5.84 -18.40 6.78
CA PRO A 62 5.08 -17.52 7.68
C PRO A 62 4.81 -16.14 7.06
N GLN A 63 3.85 -15.39 7.62
CA GLN A 63 3.54 -14.03 7.16
C GLN A 63 4.82 -13.18 7.15
N PRO A 64 5.21 -12.61 6.00
CA PRO A 64 6.34 -11.71 5.95
C PRO A 64 6.12 -10.50 6.86
N LYS A 65 7.16 -10.02 7.56
CA LYS A 65 7.05 -8.91 8.53
C LYS A 65 6.52 -7.60 7.96
N TRP A 66 6.61 -7.42 6.64
CA TRP A 66 6.09 -6.26 5.93
C TRP A 66 4.60 -6.36 5.60
N SER A 67 4.02 -7.57 5.59
CA SER A 67 2.58 -7.76 5.40
C SER A 67 1.92 -7.53 6.75
N GLU A 68 1.12 -6.47 6.87
CA GLU A 68 0.46 -6.10 8.14
C GLU A 68 -0.88 -6.80 8.26
N PHE A 69 -1.69 -6.71 7.22
CA PHE A 69 -3.01 -7.34 7.15
C PHE A 69 -3.19 -8.01 5.79
N ARG A 70 -3.80 -9.19 5.77
CA ARG A 70 -4.12 -9.94 4.55
C ARG A 70 -5.34 -10.81 4.76
N GLU A 71 -6.28 -10.76 3.83
CA GLU A 71 -7.52 -11.54 3.89
C GLU A 71 -8.02 -11.85 2.47
N ALA A 72 -8.46 -13.09 2.27
CA ALA A 72 -9.05 -13.55 1.03
C ALA A 72 -10.58 -13.56 1.19
N SER A 73 -11.16 -12.37 1.02
CA SER A 73 -12.61 -12.10 1.03
C SER A 73 -12.89 -11.04 -0.01
N PHE A 74 -14.12 -10.96 -0.54
CA PHE A 74 -14.46 -9.86 -1.44
C PHE A 74 -14.69 -8.57 -0.67
N GLY A 75 -14.41 -7.43 -1.30
CA GLY A 75 -14.49 -6.15 -0.62
C GLY A 75 -14.25 -4.94 -1.49
N HIS A 76 -14.20 -3.78 -0.84
CA HIS A 76 -13.87 -2.51 -1.45
C HIS A 76 -13.16 -1.59 -0.44
N GLY A 77 -12.46 -0.58 -0.95
CA GLY A 77 -11.65 0.32 -0.14
C GLY A 77 -12.10 1.75 -0.27
N GLU A 78 -11.99 2.50 0.82
CA GLU A 78 -12.28 3.92 0.88
C GLU A 78 -11.04 4.68 1.35
N LEU A 79 -10.61 5.66 0.55
CA LEU A 79 -9.55 6.60 0.90
C LEU A 79 -10.14 7.98 1.17
N LYS A 80 -10.08 8.41 2.43
CA LYS A 80 -10.51 9.74 2.86
C LYS A 80 -9.30 10.63 3.12
N ILE A 81 -9.00 11.54 2.20
CA ILE A 81 -7.98 12.57 2.40
C ILE A 81 -8.58 13.66 3.29
N VAL A 82 -7.99 13.88 4.46
CA VAL A 82 -8.52 14.81 5.47
C VAL A 82 -7.85 16.17 5.36
N ASN A 83 -6.54 16.20 5.21
CA ASN A 83 -5.74 17.41 5.01
C ASN A 83 -4.41 17.05 4.34
N SER A 84 -3.48 18.01 4.26
CA SER A 84 -2.17 17.81 3.64
C SER A 84 -1.27 16.78 4.31
N THR A 85 -1.56 16.37 5.54
CA THR A 85 -0.72 15.45 6.33
C THR A 85 -1.41 14.16 6.72
N HIS A 86 -2.74 14.06 6.62
CA HIS A 86 -3.49 12.89 7.07
C HIS A 86 -4.51 12.42 6.04
N ALA A 87 -4.48 11.12 5.77
CA ALA A 87 -5.55 10.40 5.09
C ALA A 87 -5.96 9.18 5.93
N PHE A 88 -7.20 8.76 5.79
CA PHE A 88 -7.71 7.54 6.41
C PHE A 88 -8.06 6.54 5.32
N TRP A 89 -7.50 5.35 5.41
CA TRP A 89 -7.83 4.21 4.55
C TRP A 89 -8.67 3.22 5.35
N SER A 90 -9.72 2.71 4.74
CA SER A 90 -10.47 1.57 5.26
C SER A 90 -10.79 0.59 4.15
N TRP A 91 -10.77 -0.71 4.48
CA TRP A 91 -11.27 -1.78 3.62
C TRP A 91 -12.49 -2.41 4.27
N ASN A 92 -13.54 -2.53 3.46
CA ASN A 92 -14.81 -3.10 3.85
C ASN A 92 -15.01 -4.44 3.13
N ARG A 93 -15.25 -5.50 3.90
CA ARG A 93 -15.58 -6.84 3.40
C ARG A 93 -17.06 -6.93 3.04
N ASN A 94 -17.35 -7.65 1.96
CA ASN A 94 -18.70 -7.85 1.40
C ASN A 94 -19.29 -9.26 1.67
N ASP A 95 -18.54 -10.16 2.33
CA ASP A 95 -18.98 -11.54 2.59
C ASP A 95 -20.04 -11.65 3.71
N ASP A 96 -20.31 -10.56 4.44
CA ASP A 96 -21.34 -10.47 5.48
C ASP A 96 -22.63 -9.81 4.91
N ASP A 97 -23.79 -9.99 5.55
CA ASP A 97 -25.07 -9.36 5.15
C ASP A 97 -25.00 -7.82 5.06
N GLU A 98 -24.00 -7.23 5.71
CA GLU A 98 -23.70 -5.81 5.72
C GLU A 98 -22.19 -5.61 5.45
N SER A 99 -21.84 -4.50 4.80
CA SER A 99 -20.44 -4.14 4.57
C SER A 99 -19.71 -3.89 5.90
N VAL A 100 -18.78 -4.78 6.28
CA VAL A 100 -18.01 -4.68 7.54
C VAL A 100 -16.63 -4.08 7.28
N LYS A 101 -16.29 -2.99 7.97
CA LYS A 101 -14.93 -2.43 7.96
C LYS A 101 -13.98 -3.37 8.70
N ALA A 102 -13.24 -4.18 7.94
CA ALA A 102 -12.40 -5.26 8.46
C ALA A 102 -10.94 -4.82 8.67
N ASP A 103 -10.47 -3.79 7.96
CA ASP A 103 -9.15 -3.20 8.15
C ASP A 103 -9.19 -1.67 7.98
N ASP A 104 -8.36 -0.95 8.73
CA ASP A 104 -8.18 0.48 8.57
C ASP A 104 -6.81 0.99 9.04
N ILE A 105 -6.42 2.15 8.52
CA ILE A 105 -5.20 2.85 8.93
C ILE A 105 -5.30 4.35 8.70
N TRP A 106 -4.77 5.12 9.65
CA TRP A 106 -4.38 6.51 9.41
C TRP A 106 -3.01 6.58 8.74
N VAL A 107 -2.97 7.17 7.55
CA VAL A 107 -1.75 7.42 6.80
C VAL A 107 -1.31 8.85 7.05
N THR A 108 -0.21 9.02 7.77
CA THR A 108 0.49 10.30 7.91
C THR A 108 1.41 10.50 6.71
N SER A 109 1.25 11.60 5.98
CA SER A 109 2.01 11.87 4.76
C SER A 109 3.50 12.08 5.04
N LEU A 110 4.35 11.54 4.15
CA LEU A 110 5.80 11.68 4.20
C LEU A 110 6.29 13.14 4.17
N VAL A 111 5.48 14.08 3.67
CA VAL A 111 5.80 15.51 3.70
C VAL A 111 5.92 16.06 5.12
N SER A 112 5.30 15.39 6.10
CA SER A 112 5.33 15.80 7.52
C SER A 112 6.39 15.08 8.35
N SER A 113 7.10 14.09 7.80
CA SER A 113 8.03 13.22 8.54
C SER A 113 9.51 13.48 8.24
N GLY A 114 9.84 14.52 7.46
CA GLY A 114 11.22 14.83 7.03
C GLY A 114 11.81 13.86 6.00
N CYS A 115 11.08 12.80 5.65
CA CYS A 115 11.49 11.81 4.64
C CYS A 115 11.67 12.43 3.25
N VAL A 116 10.86 13.42 2.88
CA VAL A 116 10.96 14.08 1.55
C VAL A 116 12.29 14.84 1.42
N ASP A 117 12.75 15.50 2.47
CA ASP A 117 14.02 16.22 2.46
C ASP A 117 15.20 15.25 2.37
N GLN A 118 15.14 14.12 3.09
CA GLN A 118 16.17 13.06 3.03
C GLN A 118 16.33 12.48 1.62
N LYS A 119 15.22 12.34 0.88
CA LYS A 119 15.21 11.73 -0.45
C LYS A 119 15.49 12.70 -1.60
N ARG A 120 15.63 13.99 -1.33
CA ARG A 120 15.85 15.01 -2.37
C ARG A 120 17.12 14.77 -3.19
N HIS A 121 18.14 14.17 -2.58
CA HIS A 121 19.38 13.79 -3.25
C HIS A 121 19.18 12.56 -4.16
N GLU A 122 18.43 11.55 -3.69
CA GLU A 122 18.10 10.37 -4.49
C GLU A 122 17.27 10.72 -5.71
N LEU A 123 16.28 11.61 -5.57
CA LEU A 123 15.46 12.07 -6.71
C LEU A 123 16.31 12.72 -7.80
N ARG A 124 17.27 13.56 -7.41
CA ARG A 124 18.22 14.18 -8.36
C ARG A 124 19.09 13.14 -9.03
N SER A 125 19.60 12.16 -8.27
CA SER A 125 20.41 11.07 -8.81
C SER A 125 19.64 10.24 -9.83
N VAL A 126 18.41 9.83 -9.52
CA VAL A 126 17.55 9.03 -10.42
C VAL A 126 17.27 9.79 -11.72
N LEU A 127 16.90 11.07 -11.63
CA LEU A 127 16.59 11.92 -12.79
C LEU A 127 17.81 12.22 -13.69
N MET A 128 19.03 12.17 -13.14
CA MET A 128 20.25 12.39 -13.93
C MET A 128 20.77 11.12 -14.62
N THR A 129 20.27 9.94 -14.23
CA THR A 129 20.70 8.63 -14.79
C THR A 129 19.74 8.04 -15.82
N SER A 130 18.63 8.72 -16.08
CA SER A 130 17.57 8.35 -17.03
C SER A 130 17.70 9.05 -18.38
#